data_AF-A0A948JNP9-F1
#
_entry.id   AF-A0A948JNP9-F1
#
_cell.length_a   1.000
_cell.length_b   1.000
_cell.length_c   1.000
_cell.angle_alpha   90.00
_cell.angle_beta   90.00
_cell.angle_gamma   90.00
#
_symmetry.space_group_name_H-M   'P 1'
#
loop_
_entity.id
_entity.type
_entity.pdbx_description
1 polymer ?
#
loop_
_entity_poly.entity_id
_entity_poly.type
_entity_poly.pdbx_seq_one_letter_code
_entity_poly.pdbx_strand_id
1 'polypeptide(L)'
;MIRPAHQYWHTLRRPLIAVVLAVLLVGLVPSGVWKPAVAQAAAGINKQIPYQGKVTDSSGQAMSDGNYNMRFKIFAAESGGSALWTETWDSGTARVTMTGGLFSVYLGTQTAITGVDFNSDSLWLQIEFDPGNDDTYEETFSPRRRFGSVPYAFNADQVDGLEAASFLRADSDDTATGSITFSNADIGVNVQG
;
A
#
# COMPACT_ATOMS: atom_id res chain seq x y z
N MET A 1 -18.66 -85.50 55.73
CA MET A 1 -18.81 -86.61 54.75
C MET A 1 -20.15 -86.42 54.04
N ILE A 2 -20.15 -86.21 52.70
CA ILE A 2 -21.28 -86.38 51.75
C ILE A 2 -22.38 -85.29 51.85
N ARG A 3 -22.89 -84.57 50.83
CA ARG A 3 -22.79 -84.50 49.34
C ARG A 3 -23.38 -83.12 48.87
N PRO A 4 -23.22 -82.72 47.60
CA PRO A 4 -23.39 -81.35 47.08
C PRO A 4 -24.82 -81.05 46.56
N ALA A 5 -25.10 -79.78 46.26
CA ALA A 5 -26.26 -79.40 45.44
C ALA A 5 -25.87 -78.33 44.40
N HIS A 6 -25.96 -78.73 43.12
CA HIS A 6 -25.99 -77.86 41.95
C HIS A 6 -27.20 -76.93 42.01
N GLN A 7 -27.04 -75.67 41.58
CA GLN A 7 -28.13 -74.92 40.95
C GLN A 7 -27.62 -74.12 39.75
N TYR A 8 -28.07 -74.55 38.58
CA TYR A 8 -28.11 -73.78 37.34
C TYR A 8 -29.30 -72.82 37.41
N TRP A 9 -29.10 -71.53 37.08
CA TRP A 9 -30.12 -70.72 36.43
C TRP A 9 -29.46 -69.76 35.44
N HIS A 10 -29.74 -69.97 34.16
CA HIS A 10 -29.43 -69.04 33.09
C HIS A 10 -30.39 -67.84 33.11
N THR A 11 -29.91 -66.75 32.51
CA THR A 11 -30.66 -65.64 31.90
C THR A 11 -31.21 -64.54 32.82
N LEU A 12 -30.63 -63.34 32.66
CA LEU A 12 -31.31 -62.04 32.49
C LEU A 12 -30.22 -61.06 32.00
N ARG A 13 -30.02 -60.94 30.67
CA ARG A 13 -30.51 -59.82 29.83
C ARG A 13 -29.94 -58.47 30.32
N ARG A 14 -28.87 -57.96 29.68
CA ARG A 14 -28.97 -56.85 28.68
C ARG A 14 -29.82 -55.68 29.21
N PRO A 15 -29.24 -54.71 29.94
CA PRO A 15 -29.25 -53.34 29.41
C PRO A 15 -28.11 -52.44 29.96
N LEU A 16 -26.83 -52.83 29.86
CA LEU A 16 -25.72 -51.92 30.25
C LEU A 16 -24.87 -51.43 29.07
N ILE A 17 -24.89 -52.13 27.94
CA ILE A 17 -24.06 -51.75 26.77
C ILE A 17 -24.71 -50.64 25.92
N ALA A 18 -26.04 -50.49 25.99
CA ALA A 18 -26.75 -49.48 25.19
C ALA A 18 -26.68 -48.06 25.76
N VAL A 19 -26.43 -47.89 27.07
CA VAL A 19 -26.37 -46.56 27.70
C VAL A 19 -24.98 -45.94 27.55
N VAL A 20 -23.92 -46.74 27.47
CA VAL A 20 -22.54 -46.25 27.29
C VAL A 20 -22.31 -45.69 25.87
N LEU A 21 -23.02 -46.18 24.86
CA LEU A 21 -22.89 -45.69 23.48
C LEU A 21 -23.69 -44.41 23.18
N ALA A 22 -24.72 -44.08 23.98
CA ALA A 22 -25.51 -42.86 23.78
C ALA A 22 -24.86 -41.61 24.40
N VAL A 23 -24.01 -41.76 25.42
CA VAL A 23 -23.30 -40.64 26.06
C VAL A 23 -22.03 -40.24 25.31
N LEU A 24 -21.51 -41.10 24.43
CA LEU A 24 -20.31 -40.83 23.62
C LEU A 24 -20.58 -40.05 22.32
N LEU A 25 -21.84 -39.75 21.98
CA LEU A 25 -22.22 -39.09 20.72
C LEU A 25 -22.60 -37.61 20.83
N VAL A 26 -22.54 -37.00 22.02
CA VAL A 26 -22.87 -35.57 22.25
C VAL A 26 -21.62 -34.70 22.48
N GLY A 27 -20.42 -35.31 22.59
CA GLY A 27 -19.21 -34.63 23.08
C GLY A 27 -18.19 -34.18 22.03
N LEU A 28 -18.54 -34.06 20.74
CA LEU A 28 -17.56 -33.66 19.72
C LEU A 28 -18.14 -32.70 18.69
N VAL A 29 -18.59 -31.53 19.16
CA VAL A 29 -18.52 -30.34 18.31
C VAL A 29 -17.13 -29.77 18.56
N PRO A 30 -16.19 -29.80 17.61
CA PRO A 30 -14.97 -29.04 17.77
C PRO A 30 -15.42 -27.58 17.80
N SER A 31 -15.36 -26.97 18.97
CA SER A 31 -15.34 -25.51 19.12
C SER A 31 -14.03 -25.03 18.51
N GLY A 32 -13.99 -25.05 17.17
CA GLY A 32 -12.99 -24.37 16.40
C GLY A 32 -13.08 -22.92 16.83
N VAL A 33 -12.08 -22.46 17.57
CA VAL A 33 -11.90 -21.05 17.86
C VAL A 33 -11.83 -20.38 16.50
N TRP A 34 -12.91 -19.69 16.11
CA TRP A 34 -12.89 -18.76 14.99
C TRP A 34 -11.89 -17.68 15.40
N LYS A 35 -10.62 -17.90 15.08
CA LYS A 35 -9.63 -16.84 15.16
C LYS A 35 -10.11 -15.81 14.14
N PRO A 36 -10.44 -14.57 14.53
CA PRO A 36 -10.73 -13.54 13.55
C PRO A 36 -9.52 -13.51 12.61
N ALA A 37 -9.79 -13.58 11.30
CA ALA A 37 -8.74 -13.35 10.33
C ALA A 37 -8.16 -11.98 10.66
N VAL A 38 -6.88 -11.95 11.07
CA VAL A 38 -6.17 -10.69 11.23
C VAL A 38 -6.15 -10.10 9.82
N ALA A 39 -6.91 -9.03 9.62
CA ALA A 39 -6.91 -8.30 8.37
C ALA A 39 -5.50 -7.77 8.18
N GLN A 40 -4.75 -8.42 7.29
CA GLN A 40 -3.47 -7.89 6.84
C GLN A 40 -3.82 -6.77 5.88
N ALA A 41 -3.54 -5.53 6.28
CA ALA A 41 -3.64 -4.40 5.37
C ALA A 41 -2.80 -4.71 4.12
N ALA A 42 -3.33 -4.36 2.94
CA ALA A 42 -2.60 -4.53 1.68
C ALA A 42 -1.22 -3.85 1.78
N ALA A 43 -0.21 -4.44 1.15
CA ALA A 43 1.17 -3.94 1.13
C ALA A 43 1.28 -2.65 0.29
N GLY A 44 0.71 -1.55 0.79
CA GLY A 44 0.75 -0.23 0.19
C GLY A 44 0.09 -0.11 -1.20
N ILE A 45 0.19 1.10 -1.75
CA ILE A 45 -0.15 1.39 -3.14
C ILE A 45 1.12 1.34 -4.01
N ASN A 46 0.96 1.16 -5.33
CA ASN A 46 2.08 1.38 -6.25
C ASN A 46 2.48 2.87 -6.19
N LYS A 47 3.73 3.15 -5.82
CA LYS A 47 4.29 4.50 -5.66
C LYS A 47 4.91 5.07 -6.95
N GLN A 48 4.70 4.40 -8.07
CA GLN A 48 5.14 4.89 -9.37
C GLN A 48 4.15 5.90 -9.95
N ILE A 49 4.66 6.92 -10.64
CA ILE A 49 3.84 7.98 -11.23
C ILE A 49 3.86 7.81 -12.76
N PRO A 50 2.71 7.54 -13.40
CA PRO A 50 2.65 7.50 -14.86
C PRO A 50 2.91 8.90 -15.43
N TYR A 51 3.80 8.99 -16.41
CA TYR A 51 4.13 10.23 -17.09
C TYR A 51 4.21 10.02 -18.60
N GLN A 52 3.60 10.92 -19.36
CA GLN A 52 3.57 10.90 -20.82
C GLN A 52 3.99 12.25 -21.35
N GLY A 53 4.71 12.25 -22.47
CA GLY A 53 5.17 13.45 -23.13
C GLY A 53 5.26 13.29 -24.63
N LYS A 54 5.30 14.44 -25.32
CA LYS A 54 5.62 14.52 -26.74
C LYS A 54 6.88 15.36 -26.90
N VAL A 55 7.86 14.83 -27.63
CA VAL A 55 9.08 15.53 -28.03
C VAL A 55 8.97 15.88 -29.51
N THR A 56 9.27 17.13 -29.82
CA THR A 56 9.37 17.64 -31.19
C THR A 56 10.73 18.28 -31.40
N ASP A 57 11.21 18.23 -32.64
CA ASP A 57 12.41 18.96 -33.03
C ASP A 57 12.15 20.48 -33.15
N SER A 58 13.19 21.23 -33.49
CA SER A 58 13.13 22.68 -33.70
C SER A 58 12.25 23.12 -34.87
N SER A 59 11.93 22.21 -35.79
CA SER A 59 10.99 22.43 -36.91
C SER A 59 9.55 22.03 -36.54
N GLY A 60 9.31 21.66 -35.28
CA GLY A 60 8.01 21.20 -34.79
C GLY A 60 7.60 19.81 -35.28
N GLN A 61 8.50 19.08 -35.95
CA GLN A 61 8.25 17.70 -36.34
C GLN A 61 8.39 16.78 -35.13
N ALA A 62 7.61 15.72 -35.12
CA ALA A 62 7.74 14.70 -34.09
C ALA A 62 9.14 14.09 -34.13
N MET A 63 9.75 13.90 -32.96
CA MET A 63 11.02 13.17 -32.86
C MET A 63 10.87 11.77 -33.48
N SER A 64 11.93 11.30 -34.14
CA SER A 64 11.94 9.99 -34.79
C SER A 64 11.72 8.85 -33.80
N ASP A 65 11.15 7.75 -34.29
CA ASP A 65 10.99 6.53 -33.50
C ASP A 65 12.35 5.96 -33.08
N GLY A 66 12.48 5.58 -31.82
CA GLY A 66 13.76 5.13 -31.28
C GLY A 66 13.77 4.99 -29.78
N ASN A 67 14.92 4.60 -29.24
CA ASN A 67 15.18 4.55 -27.81
C ASN A 67 16.14 5.68 -27.45
N TYR A 68 15.76 6.50 -26.48
CA TYR A 68 16.50 7.70 -26.10
C TYR A 68 16.85 7.72 -24.62
N ASN A 69 17.95 8.39 -24.32
CA ASN A 69 18.37 8.73 -22.98
C ASN A 69 17.52 9.90 -22.45
N MET A 70 16.94 9.74 -21.26
CA MET A 70 16.12 10.76 -20.61
C MET A 70 16.38 10.81 -19.12
N ARG A 71 16.37 12.00 -18.55
CA ARG A 71 16.53 12.19 -17.11
C ARG A 71 15.41 13.03 -16.54
N PHE A 72 14.81 12.53 -15.48
CA PHE A 72 13.68 13.13 -14.79
C PHE A 72 14.13 13.60 -13.41
N LYS A 73 13.76 14.82 -13.04
CA LYS A 73 14.17 15.42 -11.77
C LYS A 73 12.98 16.09 -11.10
N ILE A 74 12.83 15.87 -9.80
CA ILE A 74 11.82 16.57 -8.98
C ILE A 74 12.51 17.66 -8.18
N PHE A 75 11.93 18.85 -8.16
CA PHE A 75 12.43 20.02 -7.43
C PHE A 75 11.37 20.62 -6.52
N ALA A 76 11.83 21.28 -5.46
CA ALA A 76 11.01 22.06 -4.53
C ALA A 76 10.74 23.52 -5.01
N ALA A 77 11.17 23.86 -6.23
CA ALA A 77 11.03 25.21 -6.79
C ALA A 77 10.83 25.15 -8.31
N GLU A 78 10.15 26.16 -8.86
CA GLU A 78 9.89 26.30 -10.30
C GLU A 78 11.18 26.50 -11.12
N SER A 79 12.17 27.19 -10.54
CA SER A 79 13.50 27.38 -11.13
C SER A 79 14.58 27.36 -10.05
N GLY A 80 15.84 27.05 -10.43
CA GLY A 80 16.93 26.89 -9.48
C GLY A 80 16.73 25.71 -8.52
N GLY A 81 17.37 25.79 -7.34
CA GLY A 81 17.31 24.76 -6.30
C GLY A 81 18.06 23.46 -6.63
N SER A 82 18.19 22.57 -5.64
CA SER A 82 18.70 21.21 -5.82
C SER A 82 17.56 20.25 -6.13
N ALA A 83 17.85 19.22 -6.94
CA ALA A 83 16.88 18.15 -7.18
C ALA A 83 16.65 17.36 -5.89
N LEU A 84 15.39 17.17 -5.51
CA LEU A 84 14.97 16.28 -4.41
C LEU A 84 15.10 14.82 -4.82
N TRP A 85 14.89 14.54 -6.10
CA TRP A 85 14.96 13.20 -6.66
C TRP A 85 15.40 13.29 -8.13
N THR A 86 16.12 12.27 -8.58
CA THR A 86 16.58 12.13 -9.97
C THR A 86 16.44 10.67 -10.39
N GLU A 87 15.92 10.47 -11.59
CA GLU A 87 15.88 9.17 -12.26
C GLU A 87 16.43 9.31 -13.67
N THR A 88 17.30 8.38 -14.03
CA THR A 88 17.98 8.36 -15.31
C THR A 88 17.56 7.11 -16.08
N TRP A 89 17.15 7.31 -17.33
CA TRP A 89 16.84 6.27 -18.31
C TRP A 89 17.92 6.34 -19.38
N ASP A 90 18.82 5.36 -19.39
CA ASP A 90 20.02 5.35 -20.22
C ASP A 90 20.40 3.93 -20.66
N SER A 91 21.60 3.78 -21.22
CA SER A 91 22.12 2.47 -21.65
C SER A 91 22.40 1.51 -20.48
N GLY A 92 22.64 2.02 -19.27
CA GLY A 92 22.92 1.23 -18.07
C GLY A 92 21.66 0.76 -17.34
N THR A 93 20.51 1.34 -17.68
CA THR A 93 19.20 1.03 -17.10
C THR A 93 18.27 0.47 -18.18
N ALA A 94 17.30 1.27 -18.61
CA ALA A 94 16.54 1.07 -19.83
C ALA A 94 16.31 2.43 -20.46
N ARG A 95 16.48 2.52 -21.77
CA ARG A 95 16.16 3.74 -22.52
C ARG A 95 14.65 3.93 -22.67
N VAL A 96 14.23 5.17 -22.85
CA VAL A 96 12.83 5.51 -23.12
C VAL A 96 12.52 5.25 -24.59
N THR A 97 11.55 4.38 -24.86
CA THR A 97 11.05 4.16 -26.21
C THR A 97 10.12 5.29 -26.63
N MET A 98 10.38 5.83 -27.81
CA MET A 98 9.62 6.91 -28.42
C MET A 98 9.01 6.45 -29.75
N THR A 99 7.75 6.80 -29.97
CA THR A 99 6.99 6.47 -31.19
C THR A 99 6.15 7.67 -31.62
N GLY A 100 6.37 8.21 -32.81
CA GLY A 100 5.75 9.45 -33.28
C GLY A 100 6.04 10.64 -32.36
N GLY A 101 7.23 10.68 -31.78
CA GLY A 101 7.64 11.65 -30.76
C GLY A 101 6.95 11.48 -29.40
N LEU A 102 6.06 10.49 -29.21
CA LEU A 102 5.39 10.22 -27.94
C LEU A 102 6.16 9.21 -27.11
N PHE A 103 6.17 9.39 -25.80
CA PHE A 103 6.69 8.41 -24.85
C PHE A 103 5.78 8.30 -23.63
N SER A 104 5.87 7.15 -22.96
CA SER A 104 5.17 6.87 -21.71
C SER A 104 6.12 6.13 -20.78
N VAL A 105 6.27 6.62 -19.55
CA VAL A 105 7.13 6.04 -18.51
C VAL A 105 6.39 6.03 -17.18
N TYR A 106 6.84 5.16 -16.29
CA TYR A 106 6.45 5.19 -14.88
C TYR A 106 7.64 5.72 -14.07
N LEU A 107 7.54 6.95 -13.55
CA LEU A 107 8.56 7.53 -12.70
C LEU A 107 8.64 6.71 -11.40
N GLY A 108 9.87 6.41 -10.95
CA GLY A 108 10.11 5.50 -9.83
C GLY A 108 10.44 4.07 -10.27
N THR A 109 10.63 3.83 -11.58
CA THR A 109 11.00 2.51 -12.11
C THR A 109 12.49 2.26 -11.97
N GLN A 110 13.34 3.20 -12.39
CA GLN A 110 14.80 3.03 -12.31
C GLN A 110 15.33 3.52 -10.97
N THR A 111 14.67 4.49 -10.33
CA THR A 111 15.06 5.00 -9.01
C THR A 111 13.84 5.24 -8.15
N ALA A 112 13.64 4.40 -7.12
CA ALA A 112 12.50 4.53 -6.23
C ALA A 112 12.38 5.95 -5.66
N ILE A 113 11.18 6.54 -5.72
CA ILE A 113 10.94 7.90 -5.22
C ILE A 113 10.97 7.87 -3.70
N THR A 114 12.08 8.33 -3.14
CA THR A 114 12.35 8.39 -1.70
C THR A 114 12.75 9.82 -1.34
N GLY A 115 12.34 10.30 -0.16
CA GLY A 115 12.66 11.66 0.31
C GLY A 115 11.87 12.81 -0.33
N VAL A 116 10.98 12.51 -1.30
CA VAL A 116 10.03 13.51 -1.82
C VAL A 116 8.79 13.52 -0.95
N ASP A 117 8.48 14.68 -0.37
CA ASP A 117 7.25 14.90 0.37
C ASP A 117 6.14 15.38 -0.57
N PHE A 118 5.23 14.48 -0.92
CA PHE A 118 4.06 14.78 -1.75
C PHE A 118 2.93 15.53 -1.01
N ASN A 119 3.10 15.83 0.28
CA ASN A 119 2.23 16.77 1.00
C ASN A 119 2.65 18.23 0.78
N SER A 120 3.80 18.48 0.15
CA SER A 120 4.24 19.82 -0.23
C SER A 120 3.42 20.36 -1.40
N ASP A 121 3.04 21.64 -1.33
CA ASP A 121 2.37 22.35 -2.43
C ASP A 121 3.34 22.77 -3.56
N SER A 122 4.62 22.48 -3.39
CA SER A 122 5.70 23.09 -4.18
C SER A 122 6.59 22.00 -4.76
N LEU A 123 6.05 21.22 -5.72
CA LEU A 123 6.79 20.20 -6.45
C LEU A 123 6.72 20.42 -7.96
N TRP A 124 7.87 20.35 -8.63
CA TRP A 124 7.99 20.49 -10.09
C TRP A 124 8.86 19.40 -10.71
N LEU A 125 8.45 18.93 -11.89
CA LEU A 125 9.18 17.99 -12.73
C LEU A 125 9.98 18.73 -13.80
N GLN A 126 11.29 18.52 -13.81
CA GLN A 126 12.19 18.86 -14.91
C GLN A 126 12.52 17.61 -15.70
N ILE A 127 12.62 17.77 -17.02
CA ILE A 127 12.94 16.69 -17.94
C ILE A 127 14.14 17.14 -18.76
N GLU A 128 15.11 16.25 -18.86
CA GLU A 128 16.31 16.43 -19.66
C GLU A 128 16.37 15.31 -20.69
N PHE A 129 16.78 15.66 -21.90
CA PHE A 129 16.76 14.80 -23.06
C PHE A 129 18.13 14.78 -23.72
N ASP A 130 18.57 13.57 -24.03
CA ASP A 130 19.80 13.28 -24.76
C ASP A 130 19.40 12.58 -26.07
N PRO A 131 19.31 13.32 -27.20
CA PRO A 131 19.03 12.74 -28.51
C PRO A 131 20.21 11.94 -29.06
N GLY A 132 21.45 12.23 -28.62
CA GLY A 132 22.68 11.63 -29.09
C GLY A 132 22.96 10.24 -28.50
N ASN A 133 22.30 9.92 -27.39
CA ASN A 133 22.49 8.71 -26.60
C ASN A 133 23.95 8.52 -26.11
N ASP A 134 24.63 9.62 -25.80
CA ASP A 134 26.03 9.68 -25.36
C ASP A 134 26.18 10.07 -23.87
N ASP A 135 25.06 10.10 -23.14
CA ASP A 135 24.94 10.43 -21.72
C ASP A 135 25.30 11.90 -21.40
N THR A 136 25.40 12.75 -22.43
CA THR A 136 25.37 14.19 -22.29
C THR A 136 23.93 14.66 -22.53
N TYR A 137 23.33 15.29 -21.52
CA TYR A 137 21.92 15.70 -21.56
C TYR A 137 21.85 17.15 -22.05
N GLU A 138 21.89 17.37 -23.36
CA GLU A 138 21.98 18.72 -23.94
C GLU A 138 20.70 19.54 -23.74
N GLU A 139 19.56 18.86 -23.79
CA GLU A 139 18.27 19.54 -23.81
C GLU A 139 17.62 19.49 -22.43
N THR A 140 17.27 20.66 -21.90
CA THR A 140 16.49 20.78 -20.67
C THR A 140 15.16 21.45 -20.98
N PHE A 141 14.06 20.71 -20.80
CA PHE A 141 12.73 21.25 -21.04
C PHE A 141 12.32 22.24 -19.95
N SER A 142 12.10 23.49 -20.36
CA SER A 142 11.67 24.60 -19.51
C SER A 142 10.37 25.22 -20.07
N PRO A 143 9.44 25.70 -19.23
CA PRO A 143 9.45 25.68 -17.76
C PRO A 143 9.22 24.28 -17.17
N ARG A 144 9.65 24.07 -15.92
CA ARG A 144 9.36 22.84 -15.18
C ARG A 144 7.84 22.67 -15.02
N ARG A 145 7.37 21.43 -15.03
CA ARG A 145 5.94 21.12 -14.90
C ARG A 145 5.58 20.93 -13.44
N ARG A 146 4.73 21.80 -12.87
CA ARG A 146 4.24 21.65 -11.49
C ARG A 146 3.40 20.38 -11.38
N PHE A 147 3.61 19.61 -10.31
CA PHE A 147 2.70 18.52 -9.97
C PHE A 147 1.35 19.09 -9.52
N GLY A 148 0.28 18.49 -10.03
CA GLY A 148 -1.09 18.79 -9.65
C GLY A 148 -1.72 17.58 -8.96
N SER A 149 -2.74 17.85 -8.14
CA SER A 149 -3.58 16.79 -7.60
C SER A 149 -4.49 16.22 -8.70
N VAL A 150 -4.85 14.95 -8.56
CA VAL A 150 -5.88 14.31 -9.40
C VAL A 150 -7.24 14.42 -8.71
N PRO A 151 -8.37 14.50 -9.43
CA PRO A 151 -9.68 14.72 -8.82
C PRO A 151 -10.05 13.74 -7.70
N TYR A 152 -9.70 12.45 -7.88
CA TYR A 152 -9.95 11.43 -6.87
C TYR A 152 -9.10 11.61 -5.60
N ALA A 153 -7.94 12.28 -5.68
CA ALA A 153 -7.10 12.55 -4.52
C ALA A 153 -7.68 13.63 -3.60
N PHE A 154 -8.55 14.52 -4.10
CA PHE A 154 -9.28 15.46 -3.22
C PHE A 154 -10.21 14.75 -2.24
N ASN A 155 -10.80 13.62 -2.64
CA ASN A 155 -11.60 12.81 -1.73
C ASN A 155 -10.73 12.04 -0.72
N ALA A 156 -9.47 11.76 -1.05
CA ALA A 156 -8.52 11.09 -0.15
C ALA A 156 -7.90 12.07 0.87
N ASP A 157 -8.04 13.38 0.65
CA ASP A 157 -7.60 14.43 1.57
C ASP A 157 -8.44 14.47 2.86
N GLN A 158 -9.68 13.98 2.80
CA GLN A 158 -10.62 13.96 3.91
C GLN A 158 -11.08 12.53 4.21
N VAL A 159 -11.35 12.25 5.49
CA VAL A 159 -11.98 11.00 5.91
C VAL A 159 -13.43 11.31 6.28
N ASP A 160 -14.38 10.82 5.49
CA ASP A 160 -15.82 11.12 5.62
C ASP A 160 -16.15 12.63 5.68
N GLY A 161 -15.39 13.45 4.94
CA GLY A 161 -15.57 14.90 4.89
C GLY A 161 -14.94 15.67 6.07
N LEU A 162 -14.13 14.98 6.88
CA LEU A 162 -13.35 15.59 7.96
C LEU A 162 -11.87 15.65 7.57
N GLU A 163 -11.27 16.80 7.83
CA GLU A 163 -9.82 16.97 7.71
C GLU A 163 -9.09 16.12 8.75
N ALA A 164 -7.85 15.71 8.45
CA ALA A 164 -7.01 14.95 9.38
C ALA A 164 -6.87 15.62 10.76
N ALA A 165 -6.90 16.96 10.82
CA ALA A 165 -6.84 17.74 12.05
C ALA A 165 -8.07 17.59 12.96
N SER A 166 -9.18 17.01 12.47
CA SER A 166 -10.38 16.72 13.26
C SER A 166 -10.26 15.42 14.06
N PHE A 167 -9.20 14.63 13.85
CA PHE A 167 -8.98 13.35 14.51
C PHE A 167 -7.89 13.45 15.57
N LEU A 168 -8.04 12.68 16.65
CA LEU A 168 -6.98 12.47 17.63
C LEU A 168 -5.96 11.47 17.07
N ARG A 169 -4.69 11.77 17.29
CA ARG A 169 -3.55 10.96 16.93
C ARG A 169 -3.17 10.04 18.08
N ALA A 170 -2.59 8.89 17.74
CA ALA A 170 -2.10 7.94 18.73
C ALA A 170 -0.63 8.19 19.12
N ASP A 171 0.07 9.05 18.39
CA ASP A 171 1.52 9.25 18.45
C ASP A 171 1.94 10.66 18.89
N SER A 172 0.99 11.51 19.28
CA SER A 172 1.23 12.89 19.72
C SER A 172 0.25 13.26 20.83
N ASP A 173 0.60 14.27 21.62
CA ASP A 173 -0.35 14.89 22.54
C ASP A 173 -1.43 15.64 21.73
N ASP A 174 -2.69 15.40 22.05
CA ASP A 174 -3.83 16.06 21.43
C ASP A 174 -4.72 16.75 22.46
N THR A 175 -5.43 17.80 22.03
CA THR A 175 -6.48 18.44 22.82
C THR A 175 -7.83 18.16 22.18
N ALA A 176 -8.73 17.52 22.92
CA ALA A 176 -10.10 17.23 22.48
C ALA A 176 -11.12 18.04 23.29
N THR A 177 -12.19 18.47 22.64
CA THR A 177 -13.37 19.04 23.29
C THR A 177 -14.60 18.18 23.01
N GLY A 178 -15.37 17.83 24.05
CA GLY A 178 -16.53 16.94 23.95
C GLY A 178 -16.32 15.61 24.69
N SER A 179 -17.22 14.64 24.47
CA SER A 179 -17.13 13.32 25.08
C SER A 179 -16.35 12.38 24.17
N ILE A 180 -15.25 11.80 24.68
CA ILE A 180 -14.59 10.65 24.06
C ILE A 180 -15.11 9.39 24.76
N THR A 181 -15.90 8.60 24.05
CA THR A 181 -16.47 7.36 24.60
C THR A 181 -15.62 6.18 24.21
N PHE A 182 -15.11 5.47 25.21
CA PHE A 182 -14.48 4.18 24.99
C PHE A 182 -15.37 3.04 25.48
N SER A 183 -15.62 2.03 24.65
CA SER A 183 -16.64 0.99 24.90
C SER A 183 -16.09 -0.33 25.48
N ASN A 184 -14.77 -0.52 25.52
CA ASN A 184 -14.14 -1.73 26.05
C ASN A 184 -13.72 -1.52 27.52
N ALA A 185 -13.96 -2.52 28.36
CA ALA A 185 -13.78 -2.43 29.81
C ALA A 185 -12.30 -2.37 30.29
N ASP A 186 -11.34 -2.71 29.43
CA ASP A 186 -9.91 -2.84 29.79
C ASP A 186 -9.05 -1.65 29.31
N ILE A 187 -9.58 -0.43 29.40
CA ILE A 187 -8.85 0.77 28.95
C ILE A 187 -8.13 1.43 30.11
N GLY A 188 -6.80 1.42 30.05
CA GLY A 188 -5.94 2.20 30.93
C GLY A 188 -5.80 3.63 30.42
N VAL A 189 -6.53 4.58 31.02
CA VAL A 189 -6.29 6.01 30.80
C VAL A 189 -5.30 6.49 31.84
N ASN A 190 -4.12 6.93 31.42
CA ASN A 190 -3.14 7.57 32.29
C ASN A 190 -3.21 9.09 32.13
N VAL A 191 -3.84 9.78 33.08
CA VAL A 191 -3.90 11.25 33.10
C VAL A 191 -2.70 11.76 33.90
N GLN A 192 -1.69 12.28 33.20
CA GLN A 192 -0.58 12.98 33.83
C GLN A 192 -0.91 14.47 33.87
N GLY A 193 -0.92 15.05 35.07
CA GLY A 193 -1.14 16.47 35.30
C GLY A 193 0.15 17.26 35.45
#